data_AF-S8DYI1-F1
#
_entry.id   AF-S8DYI1-F1
#
_cell.length_a   1.000
_cell.length_b   1.000
_cell.length_c   1.000
_cell.angle_alpha   90.00
_cell.angle_beta   90.00
_cell.angle_gamma   90.00
#
_symmetry.space_group_name_H-M   'P 1'
#
loop_
_entity.id
_entity.type
_entity.pdbx_description
1 polymer ?
#
loop_
_entity_poly.entity_id
_entity_poly.type
_entity_poly.pdbx_seq_one_letter_code
_entity_poly.pdbx_strand_id
1 'polypeptide(L)'
;RLTFRWVPGHRDIEGNERADVEAKRAARKEGSPLADLPAWLTAAPLPASLSKVRQAPNALFLKAAQSEWALSPRAARMRNIDPGLPSKDF
;
A
#
# COMPACT_ATOMS: atom_id res chain seq x y z
N ARG A 1 -1.85 -15.01 -33.03
CA ARG A 1 -3.07 -14.88 -32.20
C ARG A 1 -2.64 -14.83 -30.74
N LEU A 2 -2.94 -13.75 -30.01
CA LEU A 2 -2.66 -13.63 -28.58
C LEU A 2 -3.89 -14.09 -27.78
N THR A 3 -3.66 -14.81 -26.69
CA THR A 3 -4.73 -15.25 -25.77
C THR A 3 -4.38 -14.81 -24.36
N PHE A 4 -5.30 -14.13 -23.69
CA PHE A 4 -5.15 -13.69 -22.31
C PHE A 4 -5.82 -14.68 -21.36
N ARG A 5 -5.23 -14.90 -20.19
CA ARG A 5 -5.77 -15.75 -19.13
C ARG A 5 -5.61 -15.05 -17.79
N TRP A 6 -6.67 -15.05 -17.00
CA TRP A 6 -6.60 -14.62 -15.61
C TRP A 6 -6.05 -15.75 -14.77
N VAL A 7 -5.09 -15.43 -13.91
CA VAL A 7 -4.50 -16.36 -12.96
C VAL A 7 -4.72 -15.84 -11.54
N PRO A 8 -4.98 -16.71 -10.57
CA PRO A 8 -5.09 -16.30 -9.17
C PRO A 8 -3.73 -15.83 -8.65
N GLY A 9 -3.72 -14.72 -7.91
CA GLY A 9 -2.52 -14.24 -7.23
C GLY A 9 -2.18 -15.10 -6.01
N HIS A 10 -0.90 -15.12 -5.62
CA HIS A 10 -0.40 -15.82 -4.43
C HIS A 10 -0.71 -17.33 -4.43
N ARG A 11 -0.63 -17.95 -5.61
CA ARG A 11 -0.85 -19.40 -5.80
C ARG A 11 0.39 -20.08 -6.38
N ASP A 12 1.56 -19.48 -6.17
CA ASP A 12 2.87 -20.02 -6.57
C ASP A 12 2.96 -20.33 -8.07
N ILE A 13 2.23 -19.57 -8.90
CA ILE A 13 2.32 -19.70 -10.36
C ILE A 13 3.60 -19.02 -10.79
N GLU A 14 4.63 -19.81 -11.10
CA GLU A 14 6.01 -19.36 -11.32
C GLU A 14 6.12 -18.08 -12.18
N GLY A 15 5.42 -18.03 -13.32
CA GLY A 15 5.44 -16.86 -14.20
C GLY A 15 4.82 -15.61 -13.59
N ASN A 16 3.73 -15.76 -12.82
CA ASN A 16 3.08 -14.67 -12.10
C ASN A 16 3.97 -14.18 -10.95
N GLU A 17 4.55 -15.09 -10.17
CA GLU A 17 5.41 -14.75 -9.03
C GLU A 17 6.70 -14.06 -9.50
N ARG A 18 7.31 -14.52 -10.59
CA ARG A 18 8.45 -13.83 -11.21
C ARG A 18 8.09 -12.42 -11.66
N ALA A 19 6.92 -12.24 -12.29
CA ALA A 19 6.45 -10.92 -12.70
C ALA A 19 6.23 -10.00 -11.48
N ASP A 20 5.64 -10.51 -10.40
CA ASP A 20 5.43 -9.78 -9.15
C ASP A 20 6.75 -9.38 -8.47
N VAL A 21 7.75 -10.27 -8.47
CA VAL A 21 9.10 -9.97 -7.95
C VAL A 21 9.75 -8.82 -8.71
N GLU A 22 9.73 -8.85 -10.05
CA GLU A 22 10.31 -7.75 -10.85
C GLU A 22 9.49 -6.46 -10.71
N ALA A 23 8.16 -6.55 -10.60
CA ALA A 23 7.31 -5.39 -10.33
C ALA A 23 7.65 -4.73 -8.98
N LYS A 24 7.92 -5.54 -7.93
CA LYS A 24 8.36 -5.05 -6.62
C LYS A 24 9.73 -4.38 -6.67
N ARG A 25 10.68 -4.90 -7.45
CA ARG A 25 11.98 -4.26 -7.69
C ARG A 25 11.80 -2.91 -8.39
N ALA A 26 11.02 -2.89 -9.48
CA ALA A 26 10.73 -1.66 -10.22
C ALA A 26 10.09 -0.58 -9.32
N ALA A 27 9.16 -0.98 -8.43
CA ALA A 27 8.54 -0.07 -7.46
C ALA A 27 9.54 0.53 -6.45
N ARG A 28 10.67 -0.16 -6.19
CA ARG A 28 11.78 0.33 -5.37
C ARG A 28 12.80 1.16 -6.16
N LYS A 29 12.50 1.45 -7.43
CA LYS A 29 13.41 2.09 -8.39
C LYS A 29 14.63 1.23 -8.75
N GLU A 30 14.51 -0.08 -8.56
CA GLU A 30 15.49 -1.07 -9.01
C GLU A 30 14.99 -1.63 -10.34
N GLY A 31 15.76 -1.51 -11.42
CA GLY A 31 15.32 -2.00 -12.72
C GLY A 31 16.28 -1.64 -13.84
N SER A 32 15.83 -1.89 -15.07
CA SER A 32 16.60 -1.57 -16.26
C SER A 32 16.90 -0.06 -16.36
N PRO A 33 18.05 0.32 -16.95
CA PRO A 33 18.33 1.70 -17.29
C PRO A 33 17.21 2.32 -18.15
N LEU A 34 16.92 3.61 -17.93
CA LEU A 34 15.89 4.33 -18.69
C LEU A 34 16.12 4.29 -20.22
N ALA A 35 17.38 4.22 -20.66
CA ALA A 35 17.76 4.13 -22.07
C ALA A 35 17.34 2.80 -22.73
N ASP A 36 17.20 1.74 -21.95
CA ASP A 36 16.83 0.41 -22.43
C ASP A 36 15.31 0.18 -22.37
N LEU A 37 14.56 1.14 -21.81
CA LEU A 37 13.11 1.06 -21.70
C LEU A 37 12.44 1.56 -22.99
N PRO A 38 11.38 0.89 -23.46
CA PRO A 38 10.53 1.40 -24.52
C PRO A 38 10.01 2.82 -24.24
N ALA A 39 9.93 3.65 -25.28
CA ALA A 39 9.51 5.06 -25.15
C ALA A 39 8.14 5.23 -24.45
N TRP A 40 7.21 4.30 -24.61
CA TRP A 40 5.90 4.37 -23.96
C TRP A 40 5.96 4.18 -22.43
N LEU A 41 7.04 3.60 -21.89
CA LEU A 41 7.29 3.51 -20.45
C LEU A 41 8.01 4.75 -19.88
N THR A 42 8.57 5.60 -20.74
CA THR A 42 9.37 6.77 -20.32
C THR A 42 8.79 8.11 -20.76
N ALA A 43 7.85 8.13 -21.70
CA ALA A 43 7.29 9.34 -22.31
C ALA A 43 6.56 10.25 -21.31
N ALA A 44 5.96 9.68 -20.26
CA ALA A 44 5.31 10.43 -19.20
C ALA A 44 5.49 9.70 -17.86
N PRO A 45 5.61 10.45 -16.75
CA PRO A 45 5.60 9.85 -15.43
C PRO A 45 4.24 9.17 -15.18
N LEU A 46 4.27 8.04 -14.48
CA LEU A 46 3.05 7.38 -14.03
C LEU A 46 2.27 8.31 -13.08
N PRO A 47 0.93 8.33 -13.16
CA PRO A 47 0.12 9.08 -12.22
C PRO A 47 0.37 8.57 -10.79
N ALA A 48 0.33 9.48 -9.82
CA ALA A 48 0.41 9.10 -8.42
C ALA A 48 -0.75 8.16 -8.06
N SER A 49 -0.45 7.06 -7.38
CA SER A 49 -1.51 6.14 -6.95
C SER A 49 -2.39 6.80 -5.90
N LEU A 50 -3.70 6.64 -6.04
CA LEU A 50 -4.68 7.23 -5.12
C LEU A 50 -4.45 6.77 -3.67
N SER A 51 -4.05 5.51 -3.49
CA SER A 51 -3.69 4.96 -2.17
C SER A 51 -2.49 5.68 -1.57
N LYS A 52 -1.45 5.95 -2.37
CA LYS A 52 -0.26 6.67 -1.90
C LYS A 52 -0.58 8.11 -1.52
N VAL A 53 -1.40 8.80 -2.33
CA VAL A 53 -1.85 10.16 -2.03
C VAL A 53 -2.64 10.21 -0.72
N ARG A 54 -3.49 9.23 -0.45
CA ARG A 54 -4.29 9.13 0.79
C ARG A 54 -3.47 8.75 2.03
N GLN A 55 -2.29 8.18 1.87
CA GLN A 55 -1.49 7.68 3.00
C GLN A 55 -1.11 8.78 3.99
N ALA A 56 -0.65 9.94 3.49
CA ALA A 56 -0.25 11.08 4.31
C ALA A 56 -1.41 11.68 5.14
N PRO A 57 -2.56 12.07 4.54
CA PRO A 57 -3.68 12.59 5.31
C PRO A 57 -4.26 11.55 6.27
N ASN A 58 -4.34 10.27 5.88
CA ASN A 58 -4.80 9.21 6.79
C ASN A 58 -3.92 9.07 8.02
N ALA A 59 -2.59 9.20 7.88
CA ALA A 59 -1.68 9.17 9.03
C ALA A 59 -1.93 10.35 9.99
N LEU A 60 -2.23 11.54 9.45
CA LEU A 60 -2.60 12.71 10.26
C LEU A 60 -3.93 12.49 10.99
N PHE A 61 -4.95 11.97 10.28
CA PHE A 61 -6.26 11.66 10.87
C PHE A 61 -6.16 10.61 11.97
N LEU A 62 -5.38 9.55 11.75
CA LEU A 62 -5.15 8.52 12.77
C LEU A 62 -4.51 9.10 14.03
N LYS A 63 -3.49 9.96 13.87
CA LYS A 63 -2.84 10.63 15.02
C LYS A 63 -3.81 11.54 15.78
N ALA A 64 -4.61 12.32 15.06
CA ALA A 64 -5.62 13.19 15.66
C ALA A 64 -6.68 12.38 16.41
N ALA A 65 -7.22 11.33 15.78
CA ALA A 65 -8.21 10.44 16.37
C ALA A 65 -7.69 9.73 17.63
N GLN A 66 -6.43 9.28 17.63
CA GLN A 66 -5.79 8.71 18.84
C GLN A 66 -5.70 9.73 19.98
N SER A 67 -5.34 10.97 19.66
CA SER A 67 -5.22 12.05 20.65
C SER A 67 -6.59 12.40 21.25
N GLU A 68 -7.60 12.52 20.39
CA GLU A 68 -8.99 12.79 20.80
C GLU A 68 -9.55 11.64 21.65
N TRP A 69 -9.32 10.39 21.24
CA TRP A 69 -9.72 9.22 22.03
C TRP A 69 -9.10 9.27 23.43
N ALA A 70 -7.79 9.47 23.54
CA ALA A 70 -7.08 9.49 24.82
C ALA A 70 -7.61 10.55 25.79
N LEU A 71 -8.06 11.69 25.28
CA LEU A 71 -8.65 12.78 26.07
C LEU A 71 -10.12 12.54 26.43
N SER A 72 -10.77 11.55 25.84
CA SER A 72 -12.20 11.32 26.03
C SER A 72 -12.51 10.67 27.40
N PRO A 73 -13.67 10.99 28.02
CA PRO A 73 -14.15 10.27 29.19
C PRO A 73 -14.35 8.77 28.94
N ARG A 74 -14.60 8.38 27.68
CA ARG A 74 -14.77 6.97 27.29
C ARG A 74 -13.46 6.19 27.40
N ALA A 75 -12.33 6.78 27.01
CA ALA A 75 -11.03 6.11 27.15
C ALA A 75 -10.72 5.80 28.62
N ALA A 76 -11.04 6.71 29.54
CA ALA A 76 -10.85 6.48 30.97
C ALA A 76 -11.65 5.26 31.49
N ARG A 77 -12.90 5.09 31.02
CA ARG A 77 -13.75 3.93 31.36
C ARG A 77 -13.27 2.64 30.70
N MET A 78 -12.88 2.74 29.45
CA MET A 78 -12.59 1.57 28.62
C MET A 78 -11.22 0.95 28.91
N ARG A 79 -10.29 1.72 29.50
CA ARG A 79 -8.97 1.25 29.93
C ARG A 79 -9.00 0.03 30.86
N ASN A 80 -10.07 -0.16 31.63
CA ASN A 80 -10.23 -1.32 32.51
C ASN A 80 -10.78 -2.57 31.78
N ILE A 81 -11.32 -2.39 30.58
CA ILE A 81 -11.91 -3.46 29.76
C ILE A 81 -10.89 -3.91 28.71
N ASP A 82 -10.33 -2.95 27.97
CA ASP A 82 -9.31 -3.19 26.96
C ASP A 82 -8.29 -2.03 26.97
N PRO A 83 -7.09 -2.26 27.55
CA PRO A 83 -6.02 -1.26 27.55
C PRO A 83 -5.37 -1.05 26.17
N GLY A 84 -5.66 -1.92 25.20
CA GLY A 84 -5.18 -1.82 23.81
C GLY A 84 -5.91 -0.76 22.98
N LEU A 85 -6.92 -0.09 23.53
CA LEU A 85 -7.70 0.90 22.80
C LEU A 85 -7.03 2.29 22.75
N PRO A 86 -7.13 3.00 21.62
CA PRO A 86 -7.90 2.63 20.43
C PRO A 86 -7.12 1.61 19.60
N SER A 87 -7.79 0.54 19.19
CA SER A 87 -7.15 -0.60 18.54
C SER A 87 -6.45 -0.18 17.25
N LYS A 88 -5.30 -0.80 16.98
CA LYS A 88 -4.64 -0.74 15.67
C LYS A 88 -5.30 -1.66 14.65
N ASP A 89 -6.00 -2.68 15.17
CA ASP A 89 -6.65 -3.73 14.41
C ASP A 89 -8.15 -3.44 14.34
N PHE A 90 -8.63 -3.17 13.13
CA PHE A 90 -10.04 -3.26 12.71
C PHE A 90 -10.07 -4.07 11.43
#